data_AF-I2K7V3-F1
#
_entry.id   AF-I2K7V3-F1
#
_cell.length_a   1.000
_cell.length_b   1.000
_cell.length_c   1.000
_cell.angle_alpha   90.00
_cell.angle_beta   90.00
_cell.angle_gamma   90.00
#
_symmetry.space_group_name_H-M   'P 1'
#
loop_
_entity.id
_entity.type
_entity.pdbx_description
1 polymer ?
#
loop_
_entity_poly.entity_id
_entity_poly.type
_entity_poly.pdbx_seq_one_letter_code
_entity_poly.pdbx_strand_id
1 'polypeptide(L)'
;MPYIKYYFLVPLVLLVSACASPEGKVIAHIPEASGISYCSSDDTLVVANDEGTYYKISRKGKILQHTKLGKYDLEGVVCEESQMIFAVENKGMLLVDTQTGEKKEIPLDTMYHGKKLSLISKKSGVEGITKVGNSIYLAKQSNKKKRSFIAVVRLMPSPSKIVDVIEHRVADTAGLCYHDGYLYMVSDKKDLLIKYDLQKKKIVQKVKLAKGAWEGIAFDAKGNVYLADDDGRIVKYKKKRLGL
;
A
#
# COMPACT_ATOMS: atom_id res chain seq x y z
N MET A 1 41.59 -7.17 -63.53
CA MET A 1 40.38 -7.82 -62.96
C MET A 1 39.85 -6.94 -61.84
N PRO A 2 38.62 -6.42 -61.93
CA PRO A 2 38.08 -5.48 -60.95
C PRO A 2 37.57 -6.19 -59.70
N TYR A 3 37.79 -5.55 -58.55
CA TYR A 3 37.35 -5.93 -57.21
C TYR A 3 35.84 -5.82 -57.05
N ILE A 4 35.18 -6.84 -56.49
CA ILE A 4 33.81 -6.75 -55.99
C ILE A 4 33.85 -6.82 -54.46
N LYS A 5 33.58 -5.69 -53.80
CA LYS A 5 33.36 -5.61 -52.35
C LYS A 5 31.90 -5.90 -52.06
N TYR A 6 31.61 -7.02 -51.39
CA TYR A 6 30.29 -7.31 -50.87
C TYR A 6 30.07 -6.54 -49.56
N TYR A 7 29.20 -5.53 -49.59
CA TYR A 7 28.70 -4.88 -48.37
C TYR A 7 27.58 -5.75 -47.78
N PHE A 8 27.87 -6.40 -46.66
CA PHE A 8 26.90 -7.16 -45.88
C PHE A 8 26.02 -6.16 -45.10
N LEU A 9 24.84 -5.87 -45.65
CA LEU A 9 23.87 -4.98 -45.02
C LEU A 9 23.08 -5.77 -43.98
N VAL A 10 23.47 -5.67 -42.70
CA VAL A 10 22.71 -6.28 -41.59
C VAL A 10 21.44 -5.45 -41.36
N PRO A 11 20.24 -6.02 -41.47
CA PRO A 11 19.02 -5.31 -41.10
C PRO A 11 18.98 -5.19 -39.57
N LEU A 12 19.18 -3.99 -39.06
CA LEU A 12 18.95 -3.63 -37.67
C LEU A 12 17.43 -3.70 -37.40
N VAL A 13 16.93 -4.86 -36.99
CA VAL A 13 15.55 -5.01 -36.52
C VAL A 13 15.43 -4.31 -35.18
N LEU A 14 14.99 -3.06 -35.20
CA LEU A 14 14.56 -2.33 -34.01
C LEU A 14 13.25 -2.95 -33.50
N LEU A 15 13.36 -3.90 -32.57
CA LEU A 15 12.24 -4.35 -31.76
C LEU A 15 11.84 -3.21 -30.81
N VAL A 16 10.97 -2.33 -31.28
CA VAL A 16 10.30 -1.33 -30.45
C VAL A 16 9.23 -2.08 -29.66
N SER A 17 9.61 -2.79 -28.60
CA SER A 17 8.64 -3.27 -27.62
C SER A 17 8.08 -2.03 -26.92
N ALA A 18 6.93 -1.55 -27.39
CA ALA A 18 6.14 -0.56 -26.68
C ALA A 18 5.88 -1.11 -25.28
N CYS A 19 6.52 -0.51 -24.27
CA CYS A 19 6.31 -0.81 -22.86
C CYS A 19 4.90 -0.35 -22.45
N ALA A 20 3.88 -1.12 -22.83
CA ALA A 20 2.55 -0.94 -22.28
C ALA A 20 2.61 -1.17 -20.76
N SER A 21 1.90 -0.34 -19.99
CA SER A 21 1.77 -0.55 -18.54
C SER A 21 1.21 -1.95 -18.29
N PRO A 22 1.69 -2.67 -17.26
CA PRO A 22 1.18 -3.98 -16.95
C PRO A 22 -0.31 -3.90 -16.64
N GLU A 23 -1.11 -4.75 -17.30
CA GLU A 23 -2.54 -4.86 -17.05
C GLU A 23 -2.81 -5.92 -15.97
N GLY A 24 -3.54 -5.50 -14.94
CA GLY A 24 -4.04 -6.35 -13.88
C GLY A 24 -5.45 -6.87 -14.18
N LYS A 25 -5.87 -7.90 -13.44
CA LYS A 25 -7.23 -8.42 -13.52
C LYS A 25 -8.06 -7.80 -12.40
N VAL A 26 -9.11 -7.06 -12.73
CA VAL A 26 -10.14 -6.67 -11.74
C VAL A 26 -10.82 -7.95 -11.24
N ILE A 27 -10.84 -8.15 -9.92
CA ILE A 27 -11.42 -9.33 -9.29
C ILE A 27 -12.68 -9.02 -8.48
N ALA A 28 -12.82 -7.79 -7.98
CA ALA A 28 -13.97 -7.35 -7.20
C ALA A 28 -14.21 -5.85 -7.39
N HIS A 29 -15.42 -5.41 -7.04
CA HIS A 29 -15.75 -4.00 -6.84
C HIS A 29 -16.24 -3.83 -5.39
N ILE A 30 -15.59 -2.94 -4.65
CA ILE A 30 -15.89 -2.58 -3.26
C ILE A 30 -15.95 -1.05 -3.25
N PRO A 31 -17.09 -0.42 -2.94
CA PRO A 31 -17.20 1.04 -2.95
C PRO A 31 -16.15 1.70 -2.04
N GLU A 32 -15.58 2.83 -2.49
CA GLU A 32 -14.61 3.66 -1.75
C GLU A 32 -13.55 2.79 -1.06
N ALA A 33 -12.84 1.98 -1.85
CA ALA A 33 -11.87 1.03 -1.32
C ALA A 33 -10.52 1.71 -1.10
N SER A 34 -10.14 1.86 0.16
CA SER A 34 -8.89 2.51 0.55
C SER A 34 -7.78 1.45 0.74
N GLY A 35 -7.59 0.97 1.96
CA GLY A 35 -6.56 0.00 2.31
C GLY A 35 -6.89 -1.45 1.96
N ILE A 36 -5.87 -2.28 1.72
CA ILE A 36 -6.04 -3.73 1.57
C ILE A 36 -4.91 -4.50 2.27
N SER A 37 -5.24 -5.62 2.90
CA SER A 37 -4.29 -6.53 3.53
C SER A 37 -4.63 -7.98 3.24
N TYR A 38 -3.61 -8.85 3.23
CA TYR A 38 -3.81 -10.28 3.12
C TYR A 38 -3.81 -10.92 4.51
N CYS A 39 -4.85 -11.70 4.81
CA CYS A 39 -4.95 -12.49 6.03
C CYS A 39 -4.44 -13.90 5.73
N SER A 40 -3.27 -14.24 6.26
CA SER A 40 -2.64 -15.55 6.07
C SER A 40 -3.36 -16.68 6.81
N SER A 41 -4.07 -16.37 7.91
CA SER A 41 -4.79 -17.33 8.74
C SER A 41 -5.92 -18.06 8.00
N ASP A 42 -6.52 -17.45 6.98
CA ASP A 42 -7.66 -18.03 6.25
C ASP A 42 -7.62 -17.78 4.73
N ASP A 43 -6.48 -17.34 4.20
CA ASP A 43 -6.26 -17.09 2.77
C ASP A 43 -7.24 -16.08 2.15
N THR A 44 -7.63 -15.05 2.90
CA THR A 44 -8.52 -13.97 2.45
C THR A 44 -7.79 -12.63 2.31
N LEU A 45 -8.48 -11.67 1.70
CA LEU A 45 -8.09 -10.26 1.68
C LEU A 45 -9.10 -9.47 2.52
N VAL A 46 -8.60 -8.55 3.33
CA VAL A 46 -9.41 -7.55 4.02
C VAL A 46 -9.19 -6.21 3.34
N VAL A 47 -10.29 -5.57 2.95
CA VAL A 47 -10.30 -4.26 2.29
C VAL A 47 -11.00 -3.27 3.23
N ALA A 48 -10.29 -2.21 3.60
CA ALA A 48 -10.84 -1.07 4.33
C ALA A 48 -11.63 -0.17 3.38
N ASN A 49 -12.68 0.46 3.91
CA ASN A 49 -13.51 1.41 3.19
C ASN A 49 -13.69 2.65 4.07
N ASP A 50 -13.53 3.82 3.46
CA ASP A 50 -13.53 5.15 4.07
C ASP A 50 -14.83 5.48 4.84
N GLU A 51 -15.94 4.79 4.56
CA GLU A 51 -17.18 4.99 5.30
C GLU A 51 -17.19 4.28 6.66
N GLY A 52 -16.17 3.49 7.00
CA GLY A 52 -16.07 2.80 8.29
C GLY A 52 -16.48 1.33 8.23
N THR A 53 -16.45 0.74 7.05
CA THR A 53 -16.71 -0.68 6.81
C THR A 53 -15.41 -1.37 6.43
N TYR A 54 -15.26 -2.65 6.75
CA TYR A 54 -14.28 -3.49 6.04
C TYR A 54 -14.97 -4.66 5.37
N TYR A 55 -14.38 -5.12 4.27
CA TYR A 55 -14.84 -6.23 3.48
C TYR A 55 -13.81 -7.34 3.54
N LYS A 56 -14.26 -8.57 3.78
CA LYS A 56 -13.45 -9.77 3.65
C LYS A 56 -13.80 -10.44 2.33
N ILE A 57 -12.82 -10.61 1.47
CA ILE A 57 -13.00 -11.21 0.15
C ILE A 57 -12.04 -12.37 -0.05
N SER A 58 -12.45 -13.36 -0.85
CA SER A 58 -11.52 -14.38 -1.33
C SER A 58 -10.49 -13.78 -2.28
N ARG A 59 -9.36 -14.46 -2.50
CA ARG A 59 -8.36 -14.10 -3.51
C ARG A 59 -8.86 -14.09 -4.97
N LYS A 60 -10.08 -14.61 -5.20
CA LYS A 60 -10.78 -14.58 -6.49
C LYS A 60 -11.77 -13.41 -6.58
N GLY A 61 -11.94 -12.64 -5.51
CA GLY A 61 -12.80 -11.44 -5.45
C GLY A 61 -14.23 -11.69 -4.98
N LYS A 62 -14.61 -12.94 -4.65
CA LYS A 62 -15.90 -13.19 -3.98
C LYS A 62 -15.92 -12.52 -2.62
N ILE A 63 -16.91 -11.64 -2.38
CA ILE A 63 -17.18 -11.06 -1.06
C ILE A 63 -17.70 -12.17 -0.14
N LEU A 64 -17.04 -12.35 0.99
CA LEU A 64 -17.35 -13.36 2.00
C LEU A 64 -18.12 -12.74 3.17
N GLN A 65 -17.74 -11.53 3.57
CA GLN A 65 -18.32 -10.79 4.69
C GLN A 65 -18.05 -9.30 4.50
N HIS A 66 -18.89 -8.47 5.08
CA HIS A 66 -18.58 -7.07 5.38
C HIS A 66 -18.98 -6.75 6.81
N THR A 67 -18.34 -5.78 7.44
CA THR A 67 -18.61 -5.43 8.85
C THR A 67 -18.42 -3.94 9.06
N LYS A 68 -19.46 -3.29 9.60
CA LYS A 68 -19.42 -1.87 9.94
C LYS A 68 -18.76 -1.69 11.30
N LEU A 69 -17.65 -0.97 11.35
CA LEU A 69 -16.93 -0.66 12.59
C LEU A 69 -17.47 0.61 13.27
N GLY A 70 -18.08 1.51 12.50
CA GLY A 70 -18.64 2.76 12.99
C GLY A 70 -18.54 3.86 11.94
N LYS A 71 -18.54 5.12 12.39
CA LYS A 71 -18.24 6.28 11.54
C LYS A 71 -16.74 6.56 11.61
N TYR A 72 -15.96 5.74 10.91
CA TYR A 72 -14.51 5.84 10.84
C TYR A 72 -14.09 6.06 9.40
N ASP A 73 -13.03 6.85 9.22
CA ASP A 73 -12.39 7.07 7.93
C ASP A 73 -11.25 6.07 7.78
N LEU A 74 -11.53 4.87 7.26
CA LEU A 74 -10.58 3.74 7.30
C LEU A 74 -9.68 3.74 6.08
N GLU A 75 -8.45 4.18 6.27
CA GLU A 75 -7.52 4.41 5.17
C GLU A 75 -6.65 3.18 4.85
N GLY A 76 -6.38 2.37 5.86
CA GLY A 76 -5.39 1.29 5.78
C GLY A 76 -5.73 0.14 6.71
N VAL A 77 -5.24 -1.06 6.42
CA VAL A 77 -5.41 -2.22 7.31
C VAL A 77 -4.18 -3.11 7.33
N VAL A 78 -3.83 -3.59 8.53
CA VAL A 78 -2.94 -4.74 8.75
C VAL A 78 -3.78 -5.86 9.32
N CYS A 79 -3.79 -7.01 8.64
CA CYS A 79 -4.41 -8.22 9.14
C CYS A 79 -3.39 -9.10 9.87
N GLU A 80 -3.65 -9.42 11.13
CA GLU A 80 -2.94 -10.43 11.90
C GLU A 80 -3.90 -11.58 12.25
N GLU A 81 -3.39 -12.64 12.89
CA GLU A 81 -4.16 -13.87 13.14
C GLU A 81 -5.41 -13.63 13.99
N SER A 82 -5.30 -12.86 15.08
CA SER A 82 -6.40 -12.62 16.02
C SER A 82 -6.96 -11.19 15.95
N GLN A 83 -6.27 -10.27 15.30
CA GLN A 83 -6.59 -8.85 15.33
C GLN A 83 -6.30 -8.17 14.00
N MET A 84 -7.00 -7.06 13.75
CA MET A 84 -6.71 -6.15 12.65
C MET A 84 -6.36 -4.78 13.21
N ILE A 85 -5.40 -4.10 12.58
CA ILE A 85 -5.04 -2.73 12.91
C ILE A 85 -5.38 -1.86 11.71
N PHE A 86 -6.32 -0.94 11.89
CA PHE A 86 -6.70 0.03 10.87
C PHE A 86 -5.97 1.35 11.08
N ALA A 87 -5.53 1.97 9.99
CA ALA A 87 -5.25 3.41 10.00
C ALA A 87 -6.58 4.16 9.89
N VAL A 88 -6.70 5.24 10.66
CA VAL A 88 -7.90 6.09 10.67
C VAL A 88 -7.47 7.54 10.49
N GLU A 89 -7.90 8.20 9.40
CA GLU A 89 -7.35 9.50 8.94
C GLU A 89 -7.18 10.52 10.08
N ASN A 90 -8.23 10.64 10.90
CA ASN A 90 -8.37 11.65 11.93
C ASN A 90 -8.28 11.11 13.37
N LYS A 91 -7.90 9.83 13.56
CA LYS A 91 -7.76 9.20 14.88
C LYS A 91 -6.45 8.44 15.09
N GLY A 92 -5.66 8.21 14.05
CA GLY A 92 -4.42 7.44 14.13
C GLY A 92 -4.66 5.96 13.84
N MET A 93 -4.86 5.15 14.87
CA MET A 93 -4.98 3.69 14.72
C MET A 93 -6.13 3.09 15.54
N LEU A 94 -6.79 2.09 14.96
CA LEU A 94 -7.88 1.34 15.58
C LEU A 94 -7.55 -0.16 15.56
N LEU A 95 -7.46 -0.78 16.74
CA LEU A 95 -7.35 -2.22 16.90
C LEU A 95 -8.76 -2.84 16.90
N VAL A 96 -8.93 -3.93 16.17
CA VAL A 96 -10.18 -4.69 16.09
C VAL A 96 -9.88 -6.16 16.32
N ASP A 97 -10.53 -6.77 17.31
CA ASP A 97 -10.49 -8.22 17.51
C ASP A 97 -11.30 -8.92 16.40
N THR A 98 -10.70 -9.91 15.75
CA THR A 98 -11.31 -10.58 14.59
C THR A 98 -12.45 -11.53 14.95
N GLN A 99 -12.53 -11.98 16.21
CA GLN A 99 -13.52 -12.93 16.68
C GLN A 99 -14.71 -12.21 17.34
N THR A 100 -14.42 -11.23 18.20
CA THR A 100 -15.44 -10.52 18.99
C THR A 100 -15.92 -9.24 18.32
N GLY A 101 -15.11 -8.66 17.42
CA GLY A 101 -15.36 -7.34 16.86
C GLY A 101 -15.14 -6.20 17.86
N GLU A 102 -14.55 -6.47 19.03
CA GLU A 102 -14.18 -5.45 20.01
C GLU A 102 -13.19 -4.47 19.40
N LYS A 103 -13.37 -3.18 19.69
CA LYS A 103 -12.62 -2.06 19.12
C LYS A 103 -11.86 -1.32 20.20
N LYS A 104 -10.59 -1.04 19.96
CA LYS A 104 -9.74 -0.24 20.85
C LYS A 104 -8.91 0.75 20.06
N GLU A 105 -9.07 2.04 20.33
CA GLU A 105 -8.20 3.06 19.75
C GLU A 105 -6.78 2.92 20.32
N ILE A 106 -5.76 2.99 19.47
CA ILE A 106 -4.35 2.94 19.88
C ILE A 106 -3.84 4.39 19.93
N PRO A 107 -3.63 4.96 21.15
CA PRO A 107 -3.15 6.33 21.27
C PRO A 107 -1.74 6.45 20.70
N LEU A 108 -1.53 7.50 19.89
CA LEU A 108 -0.25 7.81 19.25
C LEU A 108 0.25 9.19 19.69
N ASP A 109 1.42 9.21 20.30
CA ASP A 109 2.18 10.45 20.47
C ASP A 109 2.82 10.83 19.13
N THR A 110 2.35 11.96 18.58
CA THR A 110 2.80 12.49 17.27
C THR A 110 4.00 13.42 17.38
N MET A 111 4.59 13.57 18.56
CA MET A 111 5.82 14.33 18.76
C MET A 111 7.03 13.53 18.26
N TYR A 112 7.85 14.17 17.44
CA TYR A 112 9.13 13.63 16.96
C TYR A 112 10.18 14.74 16.97
N HIS A 113 11.29 14.52 17.69
CA HIS A 113 12.35 15.52 17.89
C HIS A 113 11.83 16.92 18.28
N GLY A 114 10.90 16.97 19.24
CA GLY A 114 10.31 18.22 19.74
C GLY A 114 9.32 18.89 18.80
N LYS A 115 8.96 18.28 17.67
CA LYS A 115 8.00 18.81 16.70
C LYS A 115 6.78 17.90 16.59
N LYS A 116 5.59 18.48 16.56
CA LYS A 116 4.35 17.75 16.30
C LYS A 116 4.24 17.43 14.80
N LEU A 117 4.22 16.14 14.46
CA LEU A 117 3.96 15.70 13.10
C LEU A 117 2.46 15.72 12.82
N SER A 118 2.09 16.24 11.65
CA SER A 118 0.68 16.35 11.22
C SER A 118 0.18 15.02 10.65
N LEU A 119 0.17 13.95 11.45
CA LEU A 119 -0.32 12.63 11.04
C LEU A 119 -1.83 12.47 11.23
N ILE A 120 -2.43 13.23 12.15
CA ILE A 120 -3.83 13.11 12.52
C ILE A 120 -4.54 14.40 12.12
N SER A 121 -5.20 14.43 10.96
CA SER A 121 -5.94 15.60 10.47
C SER A 121 -6.92 15.22 9.35
N LYS A 122 -8.11 15.85 9.30
CA LYS A 122 -9.20 15.57 8.34
C LYS A 122 -8.97 15.92 6.85
N LYS A 123 -7.74 16.27 6.48
CA LYS A 123 -7.44 16.79 5.11
C LYS A 123 -6.18 16.19 4.54
N SER A 124 -5.49 15.41 5.36
CA SER A 124 -4.13 14.98 5.16
C SER A 124 -3.79 14.11 6.36
N GLY A 125 -4.49 13.00 6.58
CA GLY A 125 -4.18 12.10 7.67
C GLY A 125 -3.09 11.11 7.34
N VAL A 126 -3.17 9.98 8.05
CA VAL A 126 -2.49 8.74 7.69
C VAL A 126 -3.32 8.06 6.62
N GLU A 127 -2.72 7.72 5.49
CA GLU A 127 -3.45 7.05 4.39
C GLU A 127 -3.12 5.55 4.27
N GLY A 128 -1.99 5.13 4.84
CA GLY A 128 -1.50 3.76 4.67
C GLY A 128 -0.86 3.23 5.93
N ILE A 129 -0.94 1.92 6.09
CA ILE A 129 -0.38 1.22 7.25
C ILE A 129 0.26 -0.09 6.83
N THR A 130 1.40 -0.42 7.43
CA THR A 130 1.92 -1.78 7.43
C THR A 130 2.66 -2.07 8.74
N LYS A 131 2.99 -3.33 8.99
CA LYS A 131 3.68 -3.77 10.21
C LYS A 131 4.96 -4.52 9.87
N VAL A 132 6.04 -4.23 10.60
CA VAL A 132 7.33 -4.93 10.52
C VAL A 132 7.80 -5.22 11.93
N GLY A 133 7.78 -6.49 12.35
CA GLY A 133 8.07 -6.85 13.74
C GLY A 133 7.15 -6.12 14.71
N ASN A 134 7.69 -5.43 15.71
CA ASN A 134 6.92 -4.63 16.67
C ASN A 134 6.72 -3.15 16.25
N SER A 135 6.98 -2.82 14.98
CA SER A 135 6.85 -1.48 14.45
C SER A 135 5.71 -1.38 13.44
N ILE A 136 4.94 -0.30 13.54
CA ILE A 136 3.95 0.10 12.56
C ILE A 136 4.52 1.22 11.71
N TYR A 137 4.26 1.17 10.41
CA TYR A 137 4.68 2.15 9.44
C TYR A 137 3.43 2.84 8.92
N LEU A 138 3.31 4.15 9.13
CA LEU A 138 2.15 4.95 8.74
C LEU A 138 2.53 5.91 7.61
N ALA A 139 1.87 5.82 6.47
CA ALA A 139 2.09 6.73 5.35
C ALA A 139 1.36 8.05 5.58
N LYS A 140 2.10 9.15 5.43
CA LYS A 140 1.55 10.50 5.35
C LYS A 140 1.50 10.91 3.89
N GLN A 141 0.29 11.08 3.34
CA GLN A 141 0.15 11.62 1.99
C GLN A 141 0.33 13.13 1.94
N SER A 142 0.97 13.60 0.86
CA SER A 142 1.05 15.01 0.55
C SER A 142 1.43 15.22 -0.91
N ASN A 143 0.80 16.20 -1.55
CA ASN A 143 1.20 16.68 -2.89
C ASN A 143 2.64 17.21 -2.94
N LYS A 144 3.20 17.61 -1.79
CA LYS A 144 4.58 18.08 -1.69
C LYS A 144 5.48 16.93 -1.24
N LYS A 145 6.42 16.51 -2.10
CA LYS A 145 7.38 15.42 -1.84
C LYS A 145 8.10 15.50 -0.49
N LYS A 146 8.40 16.71 0.01
CA LYS A 146 9.08 16.93 1.30
C LYS A 146 8.17 16.78 2.53
N ARG A 147 6.86 16.70 2.31
CA ARG A 147 5.83 16.58 3.37
C ARG A 147 5.10 15.24 3.31
N SER A 148 5.44 14.39 2.34
CA SER A 148 5.03 13.00 2.32
C SER A 148 6.18 12.16 2.86
N PHE A 149 5.87 11.34 3.86
CA PHE A 149 6.82 10.58 4.64
C PHE A 149 6.14 9.35 5.22
N ILE A 150 6.93 8.43 5.76
CA ILE A 150 6.42 7.31 6.55
C ILE A 150 6.87 7.49 8.00
N ALA A 151 5.94 7.54 8.94
CA ALA A 151 6.24 7.52 10.36
C ALA A 151 6.45 6.07 10.82
N VAL A 152 7.56 5.81 11.50
CA VAL A 152 7.83 4.51 12.13
C VAL A 152 7.42 4.61 13.59
N VAL A 153 6.39 3.86 13.94
CA VAL A 153 5.77 3.84 15.27
C VAL A 153 6.17 2.57 15.99
N ARG A 154 6.64 2.69 17.22
CA ARG A 154 6.80 1.54 18.12
C ARG A 154 5.54 1.40 18.96
N LEU A 155 4.91 0.23 18.90
CA LEU A 155 3.77 -0.09 19.74
C LEU A 155 4.22 -0.19 21.20
N MET A 156 3.56 0.57 22.07
CA MET A 156 3.81 0.64 23.52
C MET A 156 2.48 0.55 24.28
N PRO A 157 2.49 0.20 25.59
CA PRO A 157 1.27 0.06 26.38
C PRO A 157 0.33 1.28 26.31
N SER A 158 0.86 2.51 26.43
CA SER A 158 0.22 3.77 26.06
C SER A 158 1.11 4.96 26.45
N PRO A 159 1.29 6.01 25.61
CA PRO A 159 0.97 6.04 24.19
C PRO A 159 2.03 5.29 23.36
N SER A 160 1.65 4.82 22.18
CA SER A 160 2.62 4.42 21.15
C SER A 160 3.40 5.65 20.67
N LYS A 161 4.65 5.46 20.23
CA LYS A 161 5.56 6.58 19.92
C LYS A 161 6.17 6.48 18.54
N ILE A 162 6.33 7.62 17.88
CA ILE A 162 7.14 7.73 16.67
C ILE A 162 8.61 7.63 17.06
N VAL A 163 9.32 6.67 16.47
CA VAL A 163 10.73 6.39 16.75
C VAL A 163 11.64 6.72 15.56
N ASP A 164 11.10 6.84 14.35
CA ASP A 164 11.83 7.26 13.16
C ASP A 164 10.86 7.86 12.12
N VAL A 165 11.40 8.57 11.14
CA VAL A 165 10.67 9.10 9.98
C VAL A 165 11.45 8.79 8.71
N ILE A 166 10.80 8.13 7.75
CA ILE A 166 11.38 7.82 6.44
C ILE A 166 10.94 8.89 5.44
N GLU A 167 11.90 9.71 5.01
CA GLU A 167 11.73 10.70 3.94
C GLU A 167 12.00 10.08 2.56
N HIS A 168 11.01 9.40 1.98
CA HIS A 168 11.15 8.72 0.69
C HIS A 168 11.11 9.67 -0.53
N ARG A 169 10.74 10.95 -0.36
CA ARG A 169 10.66 11.99 -1.41
C ARG A 169 9.76 11.63 -2.60
N VAL A 170 8.75 10.82 -2.37
CA VAL A 170 7.65 10.57 -3.31
C VAL A 170 6.50 11.46 -2.85
N ALA A 171 5.82 12.14 -3.78
CA ALA A 171 4.59 12.81 -3.42
C ALA A 171 3.49 11.75 -3.36
N ASP A 172 2.46 12.03 -2.58
CA ASP A 172 1.19 11.35 -2.75
C ASP A 172 1.27 9.82 -2.52
N THR A 173 1.86 9.42 -1.39
CA THR A 173 1.92 8.00 -0.99
C THR A 173 0.69 7.65 -0.16
N ALA A 174 -0.12 6.73 -0.70
CA ALA A 174 -1.38 6.29 -0.12
C ALA A 174 -1.19 4.96 0.62
N GLY A 175 -1.12 3.84 -0.10
CA GLY A 175 -1.00 2.51 0.51
C GLY A 175 0.43 2.04 0.81
N LEU A 176 0.54 1.16 1.82
CA LEU A 176 1.77 0.51 2.27
C LEU A 176 1.63 -1.00 2.41
N CYS A 177 2.68 -1.74 2.06
CA CYS A 177 2.77 -3.17 2.39
C CYS A 177 4.23 -3.58 2.57
N TYR A 178 4.56 -4.25 3.67
CA TYR A 178 5.85 -4.89 3.84
C TYR A 178 5.82 -6.32 3.30
N HIS A 179 6.75 -6.66 2.41
CA HIS A 179 6.86 -7.98 1.82
C HIS A 179 8.30 -8.28 1.39
N ASP A 180 8.78 -9.51 1.62
CA ASP A 180 10.11 -9.99 1.22
C ASP A 180 11.28 -9.05 1.59
N GLY A 181 11.24 -8.41 2.76
CA GLY A 181 12.30 -7.50 3.21
C GLY A 181 12.18 -6.06 2.71
N TYR A 182 11.18 -5.75 1.87
CA TYR A 182 11.00 -4.43 1.27
C TYR A 182 9.69 -3.79 1.73
N LEU A 183 9.72 -2.47 1.82
CA LEU A 183 8.51 -1.67 1.94
C LEU A 183 8.00 -1.31 0.54
N TYR A 184 6.80 -1.75 0.23
CA TYR A 184 6.09 -1.38 -0.98
C TYR A 184 5.13 -0.23 -0.69
N MET A 185 5.07 0.71 -1.62
CA MET A 185 4.24 1.91 -1.54
C MET A 185 3.50 2.09 -2.86
N VAL A 186 2.25 2.56 -2.81
CA VAL A 186 1.54 3.05 -3.99
C VAL A 186 1.40 4.56 -3.96
N SER A 187 1.37 5.16 -5.14
CA SER A 187 1.09 6.58 -5.32
C SER A 187 -0.01 6.76 -6.35
N ASP A 188 -1.15 7.29 -5.91
CA ASP A 188 -2.31 7.63 -6.72
C ASP A 188 -1.92 8.56 -7.88
N LYS A 189 -1.52 9.81 -7.59
CA LYS A 189 -1.28 10.84 -8.62
C LYS A 189 -0.18 10.52 -9.62
N LYS A 190 0.64 9.51 -9.35
CA LYS A 190 1.72 9.09 -10.25
C LYS A 190 1.48 7.73 -10.86
N ASP A 191 0.42 7.02 -10.49
CA ASP A 191 0.17 5.61 -10.81
C ASP A 191 1.46 4.79 -10.65
N LEU A 192 2.08 4.87 -9.47
CA LEU A 192 3.35 4.18 -9.21
C LEU A 192 3.20 3.12 -8.14
N LEU A 193 3.76 1.95 -8.40
CA LEU A 193 4.19 1.02 -7.37
C LEU A 193 5.68 1.19 -7.13
N ILE A 194 6.06 1.35 -5.88
CA ILE A 194 7.43 1.72 -5.47
C ILE A 194 7.94 0.67 -4.49
N LYS A 195 9.11 0.10 -4.77
CA LYS A 195 9.83 -0.81 -3.89
C LYS A 195 10.93 -0.04 -3.17
N TYR A 196 10.87 -0.01 -1.85
CA TYR A 196 11.81 0.69 -0.98
C TYR A 196 12.58 -0.30 -0.10
N ASP A 197 13.90 -0.17 -0.10
CA ASP A 197 14.81 -0.98 0.71
C ASP A 197 15.02 -0.26 2.05
N LEU A 198 14.49 -0.84 3.13
CA LEU A 198 14.56 -0.28 4.48
C LEU A 198 16.00 -0.23 5.00
N GLN A 199 16.85 -1.19 4.63
CA GLN A 199 18.24 -1.24 5.09
C GLN A 199 19.08 -0.19 4.37
N LYS A 200 18.94 -0.09 3.03
CA LYS A 200 19.67 0.88 2.20
C LYS A 200 19.04 2.28 2.24
N LYS A 201 17.90 2.43 2.91
CA LYS A 201 17.10 3.65 3.00
C LYS A 201 16.87 4.33 1.65
N LYS A 202 16.55 3.56 0.62
CA LYS A 202 16.34 4.09 -0.74
C LYS A 202 15.30 3.33 -1.54
N ILE A 203 14.69 4.06 -2.48
CA ILE A 203 13.87 3.44 -3.53
C ILE A 203 14.79 2.62 -4.44
N VAL A 204 14.47 1.34 -4.63
CA VAL A 204 15.24 0.43 -5.49
C VAL A 204 14.51 0.14 -6.80
N GLN A 205 13.20 0.33 -6.86
CA GLN A 205 12.43 0.14 -8.09
C GLN A 205 11.15 0.99 -8.09
N LYS A 206 10.75 1.42 -9.28
CA LYS A 206 9.45 2.04 -9.54
C LYS A 206 8.82 1.35 -10.75
N VAL A 207 7.54 1.05 -10.65
CA VAL A 207 6.75 0.43 -11.71
C VAL A 207 5.61 1.37 -12.02
N LYS A 208 5.48 1.79 -13.28
CA LYS A 208 4.32 2.56 -13.74
C LYS A 208 3.13 1.60 -13.87
N LEU A 209 2.04 1.92 -13.20
CA LEU A 209 0.78 1.19 -13.25
C LEU A 209 -0.10 1.75 -14.37
N ALA A 210 -1.16 1.02 -14.69
CA ALA A 210 -2.30 1.59 -15.41
C ALA A 210 -2.93 2.71 -14.57
N LYS A 211 -3.71 3.59 -15.22
CA LYS A 211 -4.38 4.68 -14.53
C LYS A 211 -5.38 4.15 -13.49
N GLY A 212 -5.35 4.70 -12.28
CA GLY A 212 -6.30 4.38 -11.22
C GLY A 212 -6.09 5.24 -9.97
N ALA A 213 -7.12 5.35 -9.14
CA ALA A 213 -7.07 6.04 -7.86
C ALA A 213 -6.44 5.16 -6.77
N TRP A 214 -5.14 4.81 -6.91
CA TRP A 214 -4.54 3.72 -6.13
C TRP A 214 -4.34 4.07 -4.65
N GLU A 215 -5.10 3.41 -3.78
CA GLU A 215 -5.09 3.64 -2.33
C GLU A 215 -4.45 2.50 -1.54
N GLY A 216 -4.58 1.25 -2.00
CA GLY A 216 -4.16 0.07 -1.22
C GLY A 216 -3.19 -0.85 -1.95
N ILE A 217 -2.35 -1.56 -1.19
CA ILE A 217 -1.53 -2.66 -1.71
C ILE A 217 -1.41 -3.83 -0.72
N ALA A 218 -1.49 -5.06 -1.23
CA ALA A 218 -1.19 -6.27 -0.47
C ALA A 218 -0.45 -7.32 -1.33
N PHE A 219 0.27 -8.21 -0.66
CA PHE A 219 0.85 -9.42 -1.25
C PHE A 219 0.23 -10.65 -0.61
N ASP A 220 -0.15 -11.65 -1.42
CA ASP A 220 -0.51 -12.97 -0.87
C ASP A 220 0.72 -13.88 -0.68
N ALA A 221 0.51 -15.02 -0.02
CA ALA A 221 1.55 -16.03 0.18
C ALA A 221 2.13 -16.63 -1.12
N LYS A 222 1.47 -16.42 -2.27
CA LYS A 222 1.96 -16.84 -3.61
C LYS A 222 2.67 -15.70 -4.35
N GLY A 223 2.88 -14.57 -3.69
CA GLY A 223 3.49 -13.36 -4.25
C GLY A 223 2.60 -12.61 -5.25
N ASN A 224 1.31 -12.93 -5.36
CA ASN A 224 0.41 -12.08 -6.15
C ASN A 224 0.25 -10.72 -5.47
N VAL A 225 0.19 -9.66 -6.28
CA VAL A 225 -0.02 -8.29 -5.82
C VAL A 225 -1.47 -7.93 -6.00
N TYR A 226 -2.05 -7.32 -4.98
CA TYR A 226 -3.41 -6.82 -4.98
C TYR A 226 -3.37 -5.32 -4.75
N LEU A 227 -4.05 -4.57 -5.59
CA LEU A 227 -4.23 -3.13 -5.44
C LEU A 227 -5.70 -2.83 -5.20
N ALA A 228 -5.99 -1.90 -4.30
CA ALA A 228 -7.29 -1.28 -4.16
C ALA A 228 -7.23 0.12 -4.76
N ASP A 229 -8.30 0.54 -5.41
CA ASP A 229 -8.49 1.93 -5.79
C ASP A 229 -9.81 2.50 -5.27
N ASP A 230 -9.82 3.82 -5.11
CA ASP A 230 -10.93 4.59 -4.56
C ASP A 230 -12.21 4.46 -5.40
N ASP A 231 -12.05 4.32 -6.73
CA ASP A 231 -13.14 4.00 -7.67
C ASP A 231 -13.75 2.58 -7.42
N GLY A 232 -13.17 1.83 -6.49
CA GLY A 232 -13.67 0.60 -5.91
C GLY A 232 -13.15 -0.69 -6.53
N ARG A 233 -12.25 -0.63 -7.51
CA ARG A 233 -11.70 -1.82 -8.16
C ARG A 233 -10.65 -2.47 -7.26
N ILE A 234 -10.80 -3.78 -7.07
CA ILE A 234 -9.71 -4.62 -6.53
C ILE A 234 -9.01 -5.31 -7.70
N VAL A 235 -7.74 -4.98 -7.90
CA VAL A 235 -6.97 -5.43 -9.07
C VAL A 235 -5.87 -6.38 -8.65
N LYS A 236 -5.83 -7.56 -9.28
CA LYS A 236 -4.82 -8.59 -9.06
C LYS A 236 -3.77 -8.61 -10.16
N TYR A 237 -2.50 -8.65 -9.76
CA TYR A 237 -1.34 -8.85 -10.61
C TYR A 237 -0.55 -10.09 -10.19
N LYS A 238 0.11 -10.73 -11.16
CA LYS A 238 1.23 -11.64 -10.85
C LYS A 238 2.48 -10.80 -10.64
N LYS A 239 3.27 -11.05 -9.60
CA LYS A 239 4.54 -10.34 -9.30
C LYS A 239 5.40 -10.09 -10.54
N LYS A 240 5.66 -11.16 -11.29
CA LYS A 240 6.47 -11.13 -12.53
C LYS A 240 5.96 -10.17 -13.60
N ARG A 241 4.65 -9.91 -13.68
CA ARG A 241 4.10 -8.94 -14.65
C ARG A 241 4.44 -7.50 -14.28
N LEU A 242 4.69 -7.24 -13.00
CA LEU A 242 5.14 -5.93 -12.50
C LEU A 242 6.68 -5.81 -12.55
N GLY A 243 7.40 -6.84 -13.02
CA GLY A 243 8.86 -6.88 -13.00
C GLY A 243 9.45 -6.93 -11.58
N LEU A 244 8.68 -7.44 -10.61
CA LEU A 244 9.05 -7.51 -9.19
C LEU A 244 9.63 -8.87 -8.78
#